data_AF-A0A8D3X184-F1
#
_entry.id   AF-A0A8D3X184-F1
#
_cell.length_a   1.000
_cell.length_b   1.000
_cell.length_c   1.000
_cell.angle_alpha   90.00
_cell.angle_beta   90.00
_cell.angle_gamma   90.00
#
_symmetry.space_group_name_H-M   'P 1'
#
loop_
_entity.id
_entity.type
_entity.pdbx_description
1 polymer ?
#
loop_
_entity_poly.entity_id
_entity_poly.type
_entity_poly.pdbx_seq_one_letter_code
_entity_poly.pdbx_strand_id
1 'polypeptide(L)' 'MNIETSRLLIRKFKYEDWQDVYTYTSDATVMKYIPEGVFSKDDAKKFVNENMKENVKNFPVVLKNEKS' A
#
# COMPACT_ATOMS: atom_id res chain seq x y z
N MET A 1 7.59 5.71 11.20
CA MET A 1 8.10 4.34 10.96
C MET A 1 9.02 4.39 9.76
N ASN A 2 10.24 3.88 9.91
CA ASN A 2 11.19 3.69 8.80
C ASN A 2 12.05 2.45 9.13
N ILE A 3 11.72 1.31 8.53
CA ILE A 3 12.39 0.03 8.79
C ILE A 3 13.06 -0.45 7.52
N GLU A 4 14.34 -0.78 7.65
CA GLU A 4 15.16 -1.25 6.56
C GLU A 4 15.63 -2.68 6.80
N THR A 5 15.48 -3.52 5.78
CA THR A 5 16.02 -4.87 5.74
C THR A 5 17.05 -4.98 4.60
N SER A 6 17.58 -6.18 4.38
CA SER A 6 18.50 -6.44 3.27
C SER A 6 17.88 -6.18 1.89
N ARG A 7 16.56 -6.38 1.72
CA ARG A 7 15.88 -6.26 0.41
C ARG A 7 14.71 -5.28 0.39
N LEU A 8 14.15 -4.94 1.54
CA LEU A 8 12.90 -4.20 1.66
C LEU A 8 13.08 -2.94 2.50
N LEU A 9 12.30 -1.92 2.16
CA LEU A 9 12.10 -0.68 2.89
C LEU A 9 10.62 -0.57 3.28
N ILE A 10 10.35 -0.41 4.57
CA ILE A 10 9.01 -0.11 5.09
C ILE A 10 9.01 1.35 5.54
N ARG A 11 8.21 2.18 4.86
CA ARG A 11 8.17 3.64 5.06
C ARG A 11 6.74 4.13 5.24
N LYS A 12 6.54 5.42 5.56
CA LYS A 12 5.21 6.04 5.45
C LYS A 12 4.75 6.05 3.98
N PHE A 13 3.43 5.99 3.79
CA PHE A 13 2.81 6.16 2.47
C PHE A 13 3.13 7.53 1.87
N LYS A 14 3.23 7.57 0.55
CA LYS A 14 3.16 8.76 -0.30
C LYS A 14 1.90 8.65 -1.15
N TYR A 15 1.38 9.78 -1.62
CA TYR A 15 0.16 9.76 -2.41
C TYR A 15 0.33 8.90 -3.66
N GLU A 16 1.48 9.00 -4.35
CA GLU A 16 1.82 8.20 -5.55
C GLU A 16 1.79 6.67 -5.35
N ASP A 17 1.74 6.17 -4.12
CA ASP A 17 1.66 4.72 -3.86
C ASP A 17 0.25 4.16 -4.16
N TRP A 18 -0.76 5.01 -4.41
CA TRP A 18 -2.14 4.55 -4.61
C TRP A 18 -2.31 3.67 -5.85
N GLN A 19 -1.49 3.86 -6.89
CA GLN A 19 -1.52 3.03 -8.10
C GLN A 19 -1.08 1.60 -7.81
N ASP A 20 0.01 1.42 -7.05
CA ASP A 20 0.50 0.10 -6.66
C ASP A 20 -0.46 -0.58 -5.69
N VAL A 21 -1.03 0.19 -4.76
CA VAL A 21 -2.11 -0.30 -3.87
C VAL A 21 -3.30 -0.77 -4.69
N TYR A 22 -3.76 0.02 -5.66
CA TYR A 22 -4.90 -0.35 -6.52
C TYR A 22 -4.63 -1.63 -7.32
N THR A 23 -3.39 -1.85 -7.78
CA THR A 23 -3.04 -3.01 -8.61
C THR A 23 -3.38 -4.34 -7.94
N TYR A 24 -3.09 -4.50 -6.65
CA TYR A 24 -3.44 -5.74 -5.95
C TYR A 24 -4.79 -5.66 -5.22
N THR A 25 -5.21 -4.47 -4.76
CA THR A 25 -6.52 -4.34 -4.07
C THR A 25 -7.71 -4.41 -5.03
N SER A 26 -7.49 -4.23 -6.33
CA SER A 26 -8.52 -4.46 -7.36
C SER A 26 -8.62 -5.93 -7.81
N ASP A 27 -7.71 -6.80 -7.38
CA ASP A 27 -7.74 -8.23 -7.68
C ASP A 27 -8.58 -8.98 -6.63
N ALA A 28 -9.69 -9.59 -7.09
CA ALA A 28 -10.58 -10.39 -6.26
C ALA A 28 -9.89 -11.62 -5.63
N THR A 29 -8.84 -12.14 -6.26
CA THR A 29 -8.05 -13.26 -5.74
C THR A 29 -7.24 -12.83 -4.51
N VAL A 30 -6.62 -11.65 -4.59
CA VAL A 30 -5.84 -11.06 -3.48
C VAL A 30 -6.77 -10.65 -2.34
N MET A 31 -7.90 -10.01 -2.67
CA MET A 31 -8.84 -9.48 -1.67
C MET A 31 -9.85 -10.52 -1.16
N LYS A 32 -9.80 -11.78 -1.62
CA LYS A 32 -10.77 -12.84 -1.29
C LYS A 32 -11.05 -13.00 0.20
N TYR A 33 -10.04 -12.79 1.04
CA TYR A 33 -10.13 -12.94 2.50
C TYR A 33 -10.07 -11.61 3.26
N ILE A 34 -10.07 -10.49 2.54
CA ILE A 34 -10.03 -9.16 3.12
C ILE A 34 -11.48 -8.66 3.26
N PRO A 35 -11.95 -8.33 4.49
CA PRO A 35 -13.35 -7.98 4.73
C PRO A 35 -13.88 -6.82 3.88
N GLU A 36 -13.01 -5.87 3.54
CA GLU A 36 -13.34 -4.68 2.76
C GLU A 36 -13.65 -4.98 1.29
N GLY A 37 -13.31 -6.19 0.81
CA GLY A 37 -13.54 -6.59 -0.57
C GLY A 37 -12.63 -5.88 -1.57
N VAL A 38 -12.99 -5.96 -2.86
CA VAL A 38 -12.18 -5.40 -3.95
C VAL A 38 -12.31 -3.88 -3.98
N PHE A 39 -11.19 -3.17 -4.10
CA PHE A 39 -11.15 -1.72 -4.14
C PHE A 39 -11.45 -1.16 -5.53
N SER A 40 -12.18 -0.05 -5.57
CA SER A 40 -12.14 0.88 -6.70
C SER A 40 -10.89 1.77 -6.65
N LYS A 41 -10.65 2.55 -7.72
CA LYS A 41 -9.54 3.53 -7.73
C LYS A 41 -9.68 4.57 -6.62
N ASP A 42 -10.91 4.99 -6.32
CA ASP A 42 -11.17 6.00 -5.30
C ASP A 42 -11.00 5.41 -3.89
N ASP A 43 -11.34 4.13 -3.69
CA ASP A 43 -11.06 3.43 -2.43
C ASP A 43 -9.56 3.33 -2.17
N ALA A 44 -8.76 3.00 -3.19
CA ALA A 44 -7.30 2.93 -3.06
C ALA A 44 -6.68 4.29 -2.72
N LYS A 45 -7.11 5.38 -3.38
CA LYS A 45 -6.67 6.74 -3.05
C LYS A 45 -7.05 7.13 -1.63
N LYS A 46 -8.28 6.83 -1.22
CA LYS A 46 -8.76 7.11 0.14
C LYS A 46 -7.96 6.33 1.17
N PHE A 47 -7.68 5.05 0.91
CA PHE A 47 -6.87 4.21 1.77
C PHE A 47 -5.47 4.77 1.98
N VAL A 48 -4.78 5.15 0.90
CA VAL A 48 -3.45 5.77 1.00
C VAL A 48 -3.52 7.09 1.77
N ASN A 49 -4.47 7.97 1.44
CA ASN A 49 -4.60 9.26 2.11
C ASN A 49 -4.88 9.13 3.62
N GLU A 50 -5.72 8.17 4.02
CA GLU A 50 -5.95 7.88 5.45
C GLU A 50 -4.69 7.35 6.13
N ASN A 51 -3.91 6.49 5.45
CA ASN A 51 -2.67 5.91 5.98
C ASN A 51 -1.44 6.83 5.83
N MET A 52 -1.60 8.07 5.37
CA MET A 52 -0.58 9.12 5.40
C MET A 52 -0.62 9.98 6.68
N LYS A 53 -1.71 9.89 7.46
CA LYS A 53 -1.90 10.66 8.70
C LYS A 53 -1.00 10.16 9.83
N GLU A 54 -1.07 10.78 11.01
CA GLU A 54 -0.39 10.30 12.21
C GLU A 54 -1.13 9.12 12.86
N ASN A 55 -0.41 8.26 13.59
CA ASN A 55 -0.94 7.05 14.27
C ASN A 55 -1.62 6.02 13.35
N VAL A 56 -1.10 5.87 12.13
CA VAL A 56 -1.61 4.93 11.13
C VAL A 56 -1.14 3.49 11.36
N LYS A 57 -1.89 2.53 10.80
CA LYS A 57 -1.68 1.09 11.00
C LYS A 57 -1.03 0.39 9.80
N ASN A 58 -1.12 0.97 8.59
CA ASN A 58 -0.60 0.35 7.38
C ASN A 58 0.59 1.14 6.83
N PHE A 59 1.58 0.40 6.31
CA PHE A 59 2.80 0.97 5.72
C PHE A 59 3.13 0.19 4.45
N PRO A 60 3.49 0.86 3.34
CA PRO A 60 3.94 0.18 2.13
C PRO A 60 5.28 -0.51 2.37
N VAL A 61 5.47 -1.63 1.66
CA VAL A 61 6.72 -2.37 1.61
C VAL A 61 7.29 -2.25 0.20
N VAL A 62 8.48 -1.67 0.08
CA VAL A 62 9.11 -1.35 -1.21
C VAL A 62 10.40 -2.15 -1.36
N LEU A 63 10.66 -2.70 -2.54
CA LEU A 63 11.94 -3.34 -2.85
C LEU A 63 13.03 -2.28 -3.01
N LYS A 64 14.17 -2.47 -2.33
CA LYS A 64 15.30 -1.52 -2.38
C LYS A 64 15.99 -1.49 -3.75
N ASN A 65 15.94 -2.60 -4.49
CA ASN A 65 16.65 -2.79 -5.76
C ASN A 65 15.69 -3.17 -6.89
N GLU A 66 14.54 -2.50 -7.00
CA GLU A 66 13.84 -2.48 -8.29
C GLU A 66 14.73 -1.75 -9.29
N LYS A 67 15.52 -2.51 -10.04
CA LYS A 67 16.21 -1.99 -11.22
C LYS A 67 15.14 -1.61 -12.23
N SER A 68 14.96 -0.30 -12.41
CA SER A 68 14.38 0.27 -13.63
C SER A 68 15.20 -0.11 -14.86
#